data_AF-A0A6P8GPF9-F1
#
_entry.id   AF-A0A6P8GPF9-F1
#
_cell.length_a   1.000
_cell.length_b   1.000
_cell.length_c   1.000
_cell.angle_alpha   90.00
_cell.angle_beta   90.00
_cell.angle_gamma   90.00
#
_symmetry.space_group_name_H-M   'P 1'
#
loop_
_entity.id
_entity.type
_entity.pdbx_description
1 polymer ?
#
loop_
_entity_poly.entity_id
_entity_poly.type
_entity_poly.pdbx_seq_one_letter_code
_entity_poly.pdbx_strand_id
1 'polypeptide(L)'
;MSVKMSGEDQAKGNAQSSEEATCCQVTVDEVGLLKLKLTILAVLCVILGSFLVAFQVLYFLRVENAETERMLIEQKNRIDNLTKENTVLKTELQGVRKCADDWEYFKGAFYHFSTDKKNWTESRDACVTMGGHLVIINSQQEMV
;
A
#
# COMPACT_ATOMS: atom_id res chain seq x y z
N MET A 1 -11.34 -117.22 37.50
CA MET A 1 -11.07 -117.89 36.21
C MET A 1 -10.42 -116.86 35.29
N SER A 2 -9.22 -117.18 34.83
CA SER A 2 -8.42 -116.56 33.75
C SER A 2 -7.97 -115.08 33.82
N VAL A 3 -6.65 -114.98 33.76
CA VAL A 3 -5.77 -113.82 33.57
C VAL A 3 -5.63 -113.50 32.07
N LYS A 4 -5.55 -112.22 31.67
CA LYS A 4 -4.41 -111.70 30.85
C LYS A 4 -4.42 -110.18 30.67
N MET A 5 -3.21 -109.63 30.76
CA MET A 5 -2.82 -108.24 30.57
C MET A 5 -2.29 -107.98 29.14
N SER A 6 -2.26 -106.70 28.73
CA SER A 6 -1.06 -105.95 28.27
C SER A 6 -1.25 -105.13 26.98
N GLY A 7 -0.77 -103.87 27.04
CA GLY A 7 -0.39 -102.96 25.93
C GLY A 7 -1.52 -102.09 25.40
N GLU A 8 -1.39 -100.78 25.12
CA GLU A 8 -0.26 -99.83 25.11
C GLU A 8 -0.85 -98.40 25.07
N ASP A 9 0.02 -97.42 25.27
CA ASP A 9 -0.20 -95.99 25.59
C ASP A 9 -1.15 -95.18 24.69
N GLN A 10 -1.77 -94.13 25.25
CA GLN A 10 -1.44 -92.73 24.91
C GLN A 10 -2.11 -91.73 25.87
N ALA A 11 -1.29 -90.76 26.27
CA ALA A 11 -1.53 -89.72 27.25
C ALA A 11 -2.44 -88.59 26.75
N LYS A 12 -3.22 -87.98 27.67
CA LYS A 12 -3.04 -86.57 28.12
C LYS A 12 -4.25 -86.05 28.90
N GLY A 13 -3.95 -85.32 29.98
CA GLY A 13 -4.78 -84.22 30.46
C GLY A 13 -5.53 -84.46 31.76
N ASN A 14 -4.80 -84.62 32.87
CA ASN A 14 -5.38 -84.51 34.21
C ASN A 14 -5.83 -83.07 34.49
N ALA A 15 -6.94 -82.98 35.21
CA ALA A 15 -7.47 -81.77 35.80
C ALA A 15 -6.44 -81.11 36.75
N GLN A 16 -6.37 -79.79 36.70
CA GLN A 16 -6.05 -78.98 37.87
C GLN A 16 -6.65 -77.60 37.65
N SER A 17 -7.62 -77.26 38.51
CA SER A 17 -8.10 -75.91 38.71
C SER A 17 -6.98 -75.01 39.20
N SER A 18 -6.74 -73.89 38.53
CA SER A 18 -6.22 -72.70 39.18
C SER A 18 -7.02 -71.49 38.70
N GLU A 19 -7.68 -70.83 39.65
CA GLU A 19 -8.08 -69.43 39.52
C GLU A 19 -6.86 -68.59 39.10
N GLU A 20 -6.81 -68.18 37.83
CA GLU A 20 -6.04 -67.01 37.44
C GLU A 20 -7.02 -65.87 37.21
N ALA A 21 -6.92 -64.87 38.09
CA ALA A 21 -7.55 -63.57 37.92
C ALA A 21 -7.01 -62.94 36.63
N THR A 22 -7.74 -63.07 35.51
CA THR A 22 -7.53 -62.19 34.37
C THR A 22 -8.13 -60.83 34.73
N CYS A 23 -7.30 -60.08 35.44
CA CYS A 23 -7.03 -58.66 35.32
C CYS A 23 -7.95 -57.92 34.35
N CYS A 24 -8.52 -56.78 34.79
CA CYS A 24 -9.18 -55.80 33.95
C CYS A 24 -8.40 -55.61 32.64
N GLN A 25 -8.81 -56.30 31.56
CA GLN A 25 -8.07 -56.24 30.31
C GLN A 25 -8.23 -54.84 29.74
N VAL A 26 -7.08 -54.19 29.65
CA VAL A 26 -6.79 -52.86 29.12
C VAL A 26 -7.64 -52.54 27.89
N THR A 27 -8.75 -51.83 28.08
CA THR A 27 -9.47 -51.10 27.03
C THR A 27 -9.13 -49.60 27.04
N VAL A 28 -8.12 -49.23 27.83
CA VAL A 28 -7.74 -47.84 28.13
C VAL A 28 -6.80 -47.26 27.06
N ASP A 29 -6.20 -48.10 26.20
CA ASP A 29 -5.15 -47.65 25.27
C ASP A 29 -5.61 -47.45 23.82
N GLU A 30 -6.53 -48.26 23.28
CA GLU A 30 -7.01 -48.11 21.88
C GLU A 30 -8.00 -46.94 21.74
N VAL A 31 -8.94 -46.82 22.69
CA VAL A 31 -9.85 -45.68 22.79
C VAL A 31 -9.07 -44.42 23.19
N GLY A 32 -8.09 -44.54 24.09
CA GLY A 32 -7.22 -43.44 24.50
C GLY A 32 -6.37 -42.89 23.34
N LEU A 33 -5.77 -43.76 22.54
CA LEU A 33 -5.01 -43.39 21.34
C LEU A 33 -5.91 -42.74 20.27
N LEU A 34 -7.12 -43.27 20.06
CA LEU A 34 -8.07 -42.68 19.12
C LEU A 34 -8.51 -41.28 19.58
N LYS A 35 -8.80 -41.10 20.88
CA LYS A 35 -9.10 -39.79 21.47
C LYS A 35 -7.91 -38.83 21.33
N LEU A 36 -6.69 -39.30 21.58
CA LEU A 36 -5.47 -38.49 21.41
C LEU A 36 -5.30 -38.03 19.96
N LYS A 37 -5.43 -38.93 18.99
CA LYS A 37 -5.37 -38.59 17.55
C LYS A 37 -6.44 -37.58 17.15
N LEU A 38 -7.66 -37.72 17.64
CA LEU A 38 -8.75 -36.76 17.41
C LEU A 38 -8.45 -35.40 18.03
N THR A 39 -7.89 -35.36 19.25
CA THR A 39 -7.49 -34.10 19.89
C THR A 39 -6.36 -33.41 19.14
N ILE A 40 -5.35 -34.17 18.68
CA ILE A 40 -4.25 -33.63 17.88
C ILE A 40 -4.77 -33.09 16.55
N LEU A 41 -5.61 -33.85 15.84
CA LEU A 41 -6.21 -33.41 14.59
C LEU A 41 -7.05 -32.14 14.79
N ALA A 42 -7.87 -32.08 15.85
CA ALA A 42 -8.66 -30.89 16.16
C ALA A 42 -7.77 -29.68 16.42
N VAL A 43 -6.70 -29.83 17.21
CA VAL A 43 -5.75 -28.74 17.49
C VAL A 43 -5.03 -28.30 16.20
N LEU A 44 -4.60 -29.24 15.36
CA LEU A 44 -3.99 -28.93 14.06
C LEU A 44 -4.96 -28.17 13.15
N CYS A 45 -6.23 -28.58 13.09
CA CYS A 45 -7.25 -27.87 12.32
C CYS A 45 -7.45 -26.44 12.83
N VAL A 46 -7.46 -26.23 14.15
CA VAL A 46 -7.58 -24.89 14.74
C VAL A 46 -6.36 -24.04 14.41
N ILE A 47 -5.14 -24.59 14.52
CA ILE A 47 -3.91 -23.88 14.19
C ILE A 47 -3.89 -23.50 12.70
N LEU A 48 -4.15 -24.47 11.81
CA LEU A 48 -4.18 -24.22 10.37
C LEU A 48 -5.27 -23.22 9.97
N GLY A 49 -6.46 -23.34 10.55
CA GLY A 49 -7.56 -22.39 10.33
C GLY A 49 -7.18 -20.98 10.78
N SER A 50 -6.58 -20.85 11.97
CA SER A 50 -6.13 -19.55 12.49
C SER A 50 -5.05 -18.92 11.60
N PHE A 51 -4.12 -19.73 11.09
CA PHE A 51 -3.06 -19.26 10.21
C PHE A 51 -3.61 -18.80 8.87
N LEU A 52 -4.56 -19.54 8.28
CA LEU A 52 -5.23 -19.15 7.03
C LEU A 52 -6.02 -17.86 7.18
N VAL A 53 -6.77 -17.70 8.27
CA VAL A 53 -7.52 -16.46 8.54
C VAL A 53 -6.55 -15.30 8.75
N ALA A 54 -5.50 -15.48 9.54
CA ALA A 54 -4.48 -14.45 9.74
C ALA A 54 -3.81 -14.06 8.41
N PHE A 55 -3.43 -15.05 7.60
CA PHE A 55 -2.83 -14.82 6.29
C PHE A 55 -3.78 -14.07 5.35
N GLN A 56 -5.05 -14.46 5.30
CA GLN A 56 -6.07 -13.80 4.47
C GLN A 56 -6.26 -12.34 4.89
N VAL A 57 -6.35 -12.08 6.20
CA VAL A 57 -6.46 -10.71 6.75
C VAL A 57 -5.22 -9.89 6.42
N LEU A 58 -4.02 -10.45 6.63
CA LEU A 58 -2.77 -9.76 6.30
C LEU A 58 -2.66 -9.45 4.80
N TYR A 59 -3.03 -10.39 3.94
CA TYR A 59 -3.07 -10.18 2.49
C TYR A 59 -4.05 -9.07 2.13
N PHE A 60 -5.28 -9.12 2.64
CA PHE A 60 -6.31 -8.11 2.40
C PHE A 60 -5.84 -6.72 2.84
N LEU A 61 -5.33 -6.58 4.06
CA LEU A 61 -4.80 -5.32 4.59
C LEU A 61 -3.63 -4.78 3.75
N ARG A 62 -2.76 -5.67 3.23
CA ARG A 62 -1.66 -5.27 2.34
C ARG A 62 -2.14 -4.76 0.99
N VAL A 63 -3.14 -5.42 0.40
CA VAL A 63 -3.72 -5.00 -0.88
C VAL A 63 -4.40 -3.64 -0.75
N GLU A 64 -5.26 -3.46 0.26
CA GLU A 64 -5.97 -2.19 0.49
C GLU A 64 -5.02 -1.03 0.80
N ASN A 65 -3.97 -1.27 1.61
CA ASN A 65 -2.94 -0.28 1.86
C ASN A 65 -2.18 0.09 0.57
N ALA A 66 -1.82 -0.88 -0.27
CA ALA A 66 -1.13 -0.62 -1.53
C ALA A 66 -1.98 0.18 -2.53
N GLU A 67 -3.29 -0.05 -2.57
CA GLU A 67 -4.21 0.76 -3.38
C GLU A 67 -4.30 2.21 -2.86
N THR A 68 -4.41 2.37 -1.56
CA THR A 68 -4.45 3.69 -0.90
C THR A 68 -3.16 4.47 -1.15
N GLU A 69 -2.00 3.83 -1.01
CA GLU A 69 -0.70 4.44 -1.29
C GLU A 69 -0.59 4.94 -2.74
N ARG A 70 -1.07 4.17 -3.73
CA ARG A 70 -1.08 4.62 -5.14
C ARG A 70 -1.95 5.87 -5.34
N MET A 71 -3.13 5.90 -4.74
CA MET A 71 -4.02 7.07 -4.83
C MET A 71 -3.42 8.29 -4.15
N LEU A 72 -2.77 8.12 -3.00
CA LEU A 72 -2.06 9.18 -2.30
C LEU A 72 -0.90 9.74 -3.11
N ILE A 73 -0.10 8.88 -3.76
CA ILE A 73 1.01 9.30 -4.63
C ILE A 73 0.47 10.13 -5.80
N GLU A 74 -0.61 9.69 -6.44
CA GLU A 74 -1.20 10.42 -7.56
C GLU A 74 -1.75 11.79 -7.13
N GLN A 75 -2.47 11.86 -6.00
CA GLN A 75 -2.94 13.13 -5.43
C GLN A 75 -1.77 14.04 -5.07
N LYS A 76 -0.70 13.49 -4.49
CA LYS A 76 0.51 14.23 -4.15
C LYS A 76 1.18 14.81 -5.39
N ASN A 77 1.31 14.03 -6.46
CA ASN A 77 1.86 14.49 -7.73
C ASN A 77 1.03 15.63 -8.34
N ARG A 78 -0.31 15.53 -8.30
CA ARG A 78 -1.19 16.61 -8.77
C ARG A 78 -0.99 17.88 -7.95
N ILE A 79 -0.94 17.77 -6.63
CA ILE A 79 -0.70 18.91 -5.72
C ILE A 79 0.66 19.54 -5.99
N ASP A 80 1.71 18.73 -6.18
CA ASP A 80 3.06 19.23 -6.43
C ASP A 80 3.14 19.94 -7.80
N ASN A 81 2.47 19.41 -8.83
CA ASN A 81 2.38 20.09 -10.13
C ASN A 81 1.63 21.43 -10.02
N LEU A 82 0.45 21.44 -9.41
CA LEU A 82 -0.34 22.66 -9.20
C LEU A 82 0.39 23.69 -8.35
N THR A 83 1.17 23.23 -7.35
CA THR A 83 2.00 24.09 -6.51
C THR A 83 3.10 24.73 -7.34
N LYS A 84 3.77 23.95 -8.21
CA LYS A 84 4.80 24.46 -9.12
C LYS A 84 4.25 25.46 -10.12
N GLU A 85 3.09 25.19 -10.72
CA GLU A 85 2.43 26.13 -11.63
C GLU A 85 2.05 27.42 -10.90
N ASN A 86 1.47 27.32 -9.70
CA ASN A 86 1.13 28.49 -8.88
C ASN A 86 2.35 29.30 -8.47
N THR A 87 3.49 28.68 -8.13
CA THR A 87 4.69 29.43 -7.75
C THR A 87 5.29 30.18 -8.94
N VAL A 88 5.27 29.58 -10.14
CA VAL A 88 5.67 30.26 -11.38
C VAL A 88 4.74 31.44 -11.65
N LEU A 89 3.42 31.22 -11.68
CA LEU A 89 2.45 32.28 -11.93
C LEU A 89 2.54 33.40 -10.89
N LYS A 90 2.77 33.08 -9.62
CA LYS A 90 2.98 34.07 -8.56
C LYS A 90 4.25 34.88 -8.76
N THR A 91 5.32 34.25 -9.25
CA THR A 91 6.59 34.93 -9.56
C THR A 91 6.44 35.86 -10.76
N GLU A 92 5.76 35.40 -11.82
CA GLU A 92 5.42 36.22 -12.99
C GLU A 92 4.58 37.43 -12.58
N LEU A 93 3.51 37.22 -11.79
CA LEU A 93 2.66 38.30 -11.29
C LEU A 93 3.44 39.29 -10.41
N GLN A 94 4.38 38.82 -9.59
CA GLN A 94 5.26 39.69 -8.81
C GLN A 94 6.20 40.50 -9.69
N GLY A 95 6.73 39.91 -10.78
CA GLY A 95 7.51 40.63 -11.79
C GLY A 95 6.67 41.72 -12.46
N VAL A 96 5.45 41.38 -12.86
CA VAL A 96 4.51 42.34 -13.45
C VAL A 96 4.20 43.48 -12.50
N ARG A 97 3.93 43.18 -11.22
CA ARG A 97 3.65 44.20 -10.21
C ARG A 97 4.84 45.14 -9.96
N LYS A 98 6.06 44.62 -9.95
CA LYS A 98 7.28 45.44 -9.79
C LYS A 98 7.53 46.38 -10.97
N CYS A 99 7.17 45.98 -12.18
CA CYS A 99 7.24 46.86 -13.34
C CYS A 99 6.10 47.88 -13.37
N ALA A 100 4.94 47.57 -12.79
CA ALA A 100 3.72 48.37 -12.91
C ALA A 100 3.60 49.56 -11.96
N ASP A 101 4.53 49.78 -11.02
CA ASP A 101 4.41 50.89 -10.06
C ASP A 101 4.41 52.27 -10.77
N ASP A 102 4.98 52.39 -11.97
CA ASP A 102 4.93 53.59 -12.85
C ASP A 102 4.73 53.26 -14.35
N TRP A 103 4.41 52.01 -14.71
CA TRP A 103 4.25 51.55 -16.11
C TRP A 103 2.92 50.85 -16.31
N GLU A 104 2.32 51.04 -17.48
CA GLU A 104 1.07 50.38 -17.86
C GLU A 104 1.34 49.05 -18.57
N TYR A 105 0.73 47.97 -18.11
CA TYR A 105 0.84 46.67 -18.76
C TYR A 105 -0.30 46.46 -19.76
N PHE A 106 0.05 46.21 -21.03
CA PHE A 106 -0.93 45.87 -22.07
C PHE A 106 -0.38 44.75 -22.98
N LYS A 107 -1.17 43.68 -23.16
CA LYS A 107 -0.90 42.56 -24.10
C LYS A 107 0.53 41.97 -24.07
N GLY A 108 1.17 41.91 -22.91
CA GLY A 108 2.51 41.30 -22.77
C GLY A 108 3.68 42.29 -22.82
N ALA A 109 3.42 43.59 -22.91
CA ALA A 109 4.43 44.64 -22.84
C ALA A 109 4.09 45.68 -21.75
N PHE A 110 5.13 46.31 -21.20
CA PHE A 110 5.02 47.45 -20.29
C PHE A 110 5.26 48.74 -21.07
N TYR A 111 4.41 49.72 -20.85
CA TYR A 111 4.42 51.02 -21.50
C TYR A 111 4.63 52.10 -20.45
N HIS A 112 5.54 53.03 -20.71
CA HIS A 112 5.77 54.19 -19.86
C HIS A 112 5.53 55.46 -20.67
N PHE A 113 4.59 56.28 -20.21
CA PHE A 113 4.22 57.53 -20.85
C PHE A 113 4.95 58.70 -20.19
N SER A 114 5.95 59.24 -20.88
CA SER A 114 6.65 60.44 -20.40
C SER A 114 5.78 61.69 -20.62
N THR A 115 5.70 62.55 -19.60
CA THR A 115 5.10 63.89 -19.72
C THR A 115 6.05 64.90 -20.38
N ASP A 116 7.33 64.56 -20.53
CA ASP A 116 8.34 65.44 -21.11
C ASP A 116 8.18 65.54 -22.63
N LYS A 117 8.30 66.76 -23.15
CA LYS A 117 8.39 66.99 -24.60
C LYS A 117 9.85 66.93 -25.03
N LYS A 118 10.19 65.89 -25.79
CA LYS A 118 11.52 65.65 -26.36
C LYS A 118 11.40 65.43 -27.87
N ASN A 119 12.47 65.70 -28.62
CA ASN A 119 12.50 65.33 -30.03
C ASN A 119 12.61 63.81 -30.18
N TRP A 120 12.39 63.27 -31.39
CA TRP A 120 12.34 61.81 -31.60
C TRP A 120 13.61 61.09 -31.13
N THR A 121 14.78 61.65 -31.43
CA THR A 121 16.08 61.07 -31.07
C THR A 121 16.27 61.06 -29.55
N GLU A 122 15.96 62.18 -28.89
CA GLU A 122 16.03 62.30 -27.43
C GLU A 122 15.05 61.37 -26.72
N SER A 123 13.83 61.23 -27.23
CA SER A 123 12.83 60.29 -26.69
C SER A 123 13.31 58.84 -26.81
N ARG A 124 13.88 58.48 -27.96
CA ARG A 124 14.45 57.14 -28.18
C ARG A 124 15.60 56.87 -27.22
N ASP A 125 16.53 57.80 -27.10
CA ASP A 125 17.70 57.65 -26.24
C ASP A 125 17.29 57.60 -24.75
N ALA A 126 16.25 58.35 -24.36
CA ALA A 126 15.65 58.26 -23.04
C ALA A 126 15.04 56.86 -22.76
N CYS A 127 14.25 56.31 -23.69
CA CYS A 127 13.70 54.96 -23.55
C CYS A 127 14.79 53.89 -23.42
N VAL A 128 15.85 53.98 -24.22
CA VAL A 128 17.01 53.06 -24.15
C VAL A 128 17.71 53.17 -22.80
N THR A 129 17.85 54.39 -22.26
CA THR A 129 18.45 54.63 -20.93
C THR A 129 17.61 54.00 -19.81
N MET A 130 16.30 53.94 -19.97
CA MET A 130 15.37 53.26 -19.05
C MET A 130 15.30 51.73 -19.25
N GLY A 131 16.11 51.17 -20.16
CA GLY A 131 16.11 49.73 -20.47
C GLY A 131 14.99 49.27 -21.38
N GLY A 132 14.27 50.19 -22.03
CA GLY A 132 13.18 49.92 -22.97
C GLY A 132 13.47 50.42 -24.38
N HIS A 133 12.44 50.44 -25.22
CA HIS A 133 12.49 50.98 -26.58
C HIS A 133 11.35 51.96 -26.80
N LEU A 134 11.58 52.97 -27.63
CA LEU A 134 10.52 53.90 -28.01
C LEU A 134 9.50 53.16 -28.87
N VAL A 135 8.25 53.11 -28.39
CA VAL A 135 7.19 52.37 -29.05
C VAL A 135 6.65 53.12 -30.26
N ILE A 136 6.33 52.39 -31.32
CA ILE A 136 5.57 52.87 -32.48
C ILE A 136 4.20 52.21 -32.39
N ILE A 137 3.15 53.02 -32.23
CA ILE A 137 1.77 52.55 -32.13
C ILE A 137 1.36 52.01 -33.50
N ASN A 138 1.14 50.69 -33.59
CA ASN A 138 0.81 50.02 -34.84
C ASN A 138 -0.67 49.67 -34.97
N SER A 139 -1.49 49.93 -33.93
CA SER A 139 -2.92 49.62 -33.92
C SER A 139 -3.75 50.66 -33.19
N GLN A 140 -5.04 50.79 -33.56
CA GLN A 140 -5.99 51.64 -32.85
C GLN A 140 -6.20 51.20 -31.40
N GLN A 141 -6.06 49.90 -31.11
CA GLN A 141 -6.16 49.36 -29.75
C GLN A 141 -4.98 49.72 -28.85
N GLU A 142 -3.87 50.25 -29.38
CA GLU A 142 -2.73 50.74 -28.61
C GLU A 142 -2.76 52.27 -28.41
N MET A 143 -3.78 52.95 -28.94
CA MET A 143 -3.94 54.41 -28.90
C MET A 143 -4.96 54.85 -27.84
N VAL A 144 -5.07 54.09 -26.76
CA VAL A 144 -6.10 54.27 -25.71
C VAL A 144 -5.57 55.10 -24.56
#